data_AF-A0A485AQ75-F1
#
_entry.id   AF-A0A485AQ75-F1
#
_cell.length_a   1.000
_cell.length_b   1.000
_cell.length_c   1.000
_cell.angle_alpha   90.00
_cell.angle_beta   90.00
_cell.angle_gamma   90.00
#
_symmetry.space_group_name_H-M   'P 1'
#
loop_
_entity.id
_entity.type
_entity.pdbx_description
1 polymer ?
#
loop_
_entity_poly.entity_id
_entity_poly.type
_entity_poly.pdbx_seq_one_letter_code
_entity_poly.pdbx_strand_id
1 'polypeptide(L)'
;MSKVQTITRESWILNTFPEWGSWLNEEIEQEQVARGTFAMWWLGLYGHLAEIRRRSQISASISGAAPGKQSHGNPLMKTGHQMQRMAGVKKLQPNLRTTPFVLDPFSIRQIDAVLSTHDHNDHIDVNVAAAVMQNCAGGRAVHRPANLHRPVDGLGRSERALYRDETGRCG
;
A
#
# COMPACT_ATOMS: atom_id res chain seq x y z
N MET A 1 16.61 21.99 -28.35
CA MET A 1 15.45 22.42 -27.55
C MET A 1 15.90 22.64 -26.11
N SER A 2 15.40 23.67 -25.42
CA SER A 2 15.76 23.91 -24.01
C SER A 2 14.98 22.96 -23.09
N LYS A 3 15.56 22.59 -21.95
CA LYS A 3 14.90 21.70 -20.95
C LYS A 3 13.53 22.23 -20.48
N VAL A 4 13.37 23.56 -20.43
CA VAL A 4 12.11 24.20 -20.01
C VAL A 4 10.95 23.84 -20.94
N GLN A 5 11.20 23.66 -22.24
CA GLN A 5 10.15 23.37 -23.21
C GLN A 5 9.65 21.92 -23.16
N THR A 6 10.40 21.01 -22.52
CA THR A 6 10.08 19.58 -22.48
C THR A 6 9.51 19.12 -21.14
N ILE A 7 9.67 19.93 -20.08
CA ILE A 7 9.18 19.59 -18.75
C ILE A 7 7.67 19.86 -18.67
N THR A 8 6.92 18.80 -18.36
CA THR A 8 5.48 18.85 -18.05
C THR A 8 5.23 18.49 -16.59
N ARG A 9 4.04 18.81 -16.08
CA ARG A 9 3.61 18.40 -14.73
C ARG A 9 3.69 16.89 -14.53
N GLU A 10 3.30 16.11 -15.54
CA GLU A 10 3.30 14.65 -15.51
C GLU A 10 4.73 14.12 -15.44
N SER A 11 5.63 14.66 -16.27
CA SER A 11 7.05 14.29 -16.24
C SER A 11 7.69 14.65 -14.89
N TRP A 12 7.33 15.78 -14.30
CA TRP A 12 7.82 16.18 -12.98
C TRP A 12 7.35 15.20 -11.89
N ILE A 13 6.06 14.86 -11.87
CA ILE A 13 5.51 13.91 -10.89
C ILE A 13 6.18 12.53 -11.02
N LEU A 14 6.24 11.97 -12.24
CA LEU A 14 6.82 10.65 -12.49
C LEU A 14 8.32 10.58 -12.19
N ASN A 15 9.05 11.70 -12.29
CA ASN A 15 10.47 11.77 -11.95
C ASN A 15 10.73 12.09 -10.46
N THR A 16 9.70 12.40 -9.67
CA THR A 16 9.87 12.85 -8.28
C THR A 16 9.29 11.89 -7.25
N PHE A 17 8.24 11.14 -7.58
CA PHE A 17 7.49 10.31 -6.62
C PHE A 17 7.57 8.80 -6.92
N PRO A 18 7.47 7.93 -5.88
CA PRO A 18 7.37 8.26 -4.45
C PRO A 18 8.68 8.86 -3.92
N GLU A 19 8.62 9.61 -2.81
CA GLU A 19 9.72 10.47 -2.36
C GLU A 19 11.03 9.72 -2.11
N TRP A 20 10.96 8.44 -1.75
CA TRP A 20 12.14 7.59 -1.50
C TRP A 20 12.48 6.66 -2.67
N GLY A 21 11.70 6.66 -3.75
CA GLY A 21 11.84 5.69 -4.84
C GLY A 21 11.85 4.25 -4.32
N SER A 22 12.88 3.50 -4.69
CA SER A 22 13.12 2.11 -4.25
C SER A 22 14.07 1.98 -3.06
N TRP A 23 14.49 3.08 -2.41
CA TRP A 23 15.52 3.02 -1.36
C TRP A 23 15.16 2.04 -0.24
N LEU A 24 13.95 2.15 0.33
CA LEU A 24 13.51 1.25 1.39
C LEU A 24 13.23 -0.17 0.88
N ASN A 25 12.79 -0.32 -0.36
CA ASN A 25 12.61 -1.64 -0.98
C ASN A 25 13.96 -2.39 -1.02
N GLU A 26 15.02 -1.72 -1.46
CA GLU A 26 16.37 -2.27 -1.51
C GLU A 26 16.91 -2.58 -0.11
N GLU A 27 16.69 -1.70 0.87
CA GLU A 27 17.08 -1.94 2.27
C GLU A 27 16.42 -3.19 2.85
N ILE A 28 15.10 -3.36 2.65
CA ILE A 28 14.36 -4.55 3.09
C ILE A 28 14.86 -5.81 2.39
N GLU A 29 15.11 -5.77 1.08
CA GLU A 29 15.63 -6.93 0.34
C GLU A 29 17.04 -7.36 0.79
N GLN A 30 17.85 -6.43 1.26
CA GLN A 30 19.22 -6.65 1.70
C GLN A 30 19.33 -7.04 3.18
N GLU A 31 18.29 -6.78 3.98
CA GLU A 31 18.29 -7.03 5.41
C GLU A 31 18.52 -8.52 5.73
N GLN A 32 19.38 -8.78 6.71
CA GLN A 32 19.71 -10.13 7.14
C GLN A 32 19.31 -10.32 8.59
N VAL A 33 18.02 -10.61 8.80
CA VAL A 33 17.46 -10.84 10.14
C VAL A 33 18.19 -12.01 10.82
N ALA A 34 18.80 -11.70 11.97
CA ALA A 34 19.52 -12.67 12.78
C ALA A 34 18.58 -13.77 13.32
N ARG A 35 19.15 -14.94 13.63
CA ARG A 35 18.35 -16.04 14.16
C ARG A 35 17.77 -15.66 15.52
N GLY A 36 16.45 -15.77 15.65
CA GLY A 36 15.73 -15.46 16.90
C GLY A 36 15.34 -13.99 17.04
N THR A 37 15.55 -13.17 16.01
CA THR A 37 15.09 -11.77 15.96
C THR A 37 14.09 -11.55 14.84
N PHE A 38 13.50 -10.36 14.77
CA PHE A 38 12.70 -9.89 13.64
C PHE A 38 13.10 -8.45 13.32
N ALA A 39 12.92 -8.04 12.06
CA ALA A 39 13.05 -6.65 11.63
C ALA A 39 11.67 -6.10 11.24
N MET A 40 11.45 -4.81 11.44
CA MET A 40 10.20 -4.17 11.09
C MET A 40 10.44 -2.72 10.68
N TRP A 41 9.77 -2.30 9.60
CA TRP A 41 9.80 -0.93 9.10
C TRP A 41 8.42 -0.32 9.20
N TRP A 42 8.40 0.96 9.58
CA TRP A 42 7.19 1.76 9.60
C TRP A 42 7.03 2.47 8.26
N LEU A 43 5.91 2.22 7.57
CA LEU A 43 5.66 2.71 6.21
C LEU A 43 4.83 4.00 6.18
N GLY A 44 4.57 4.59 7.35
CA GLY A 44 3.68 5.73 7.54
C GLY A 44 2.24 5.31 7.91
N LEU A 45 1.50 6.22 8.55
CA LEU A 45 0.20 5.94 9.19
C LEU A 45 0.29 4.69 10.09
N TYR A 46 -0.52 3.66 9.81
CA TYR A 46 -0.51 2.38 10.51
C TYR A 46 0.15 1.28 9.69
N GLY A 47 0.81 1.63 8.57
CA GLY A 47 1.42 0.66 7.70
C GLY A 47 2.73 0.12 8.28
N HIS A 48 2.86 -1.20 8.37
CA HIS A 48 4.08 -1.85 8.84
C HIS A 48 4.50 -2.95 7.86
N LEU A 49 5.80 -3.19 7.76
CA LEU A 49 6.35 -4.36 7.07
C LEU A 49 7.27 -5.10 8.03
N ALA A 50 7.05 -6.40 8.20
CA ALA A 50 7.80 -7.22 9.15
C ALA A 50 8.51 -8.39 8.44
N GLU A 51 9.79 -8.56 8.75
CA GLU A 51 10.57 -9.72 8.33
C GLU A 51 10.98 -10.54 9.56
N ILE A 52 10.59 -11.83 9.58
CA ILE A 52 10.73 -12.70 10.76
C ILE A 52 11.90 -13.69 10.61
N ARG A 53 12.25 -14.10 9.39
CA ARG A 53 13.33 -15.06 9.15
C ARG A 53 13.78 -14.94 7.71
N ARG A 54 15.09 -15.11 7.45
CA ARG A 54 15.66 -15.19 6.09
C ARG A 54 14.70 -15.87 5.11
N ARG A 55 14.16 -15.09 4.16
CA ARG A 55 13.17 -15.48 3.12
C ARG A 55 11.72 -15.68 3.58
N SER A 56 11.30 -15.02 4.66
CA SER A 56 9.91 -14.97 5.11
C SER A 56 9.52 -13.51 5.36
N GLN A 57 9.00 -12.84 4.33
CA GLN A 57 8.51 -11.46 4.38
C GLN A 57 6.99 -11.47 4.60
N ILE A 58 6.54 -11.14 5.82
CA ILE A 58 5.11 -11.08 6.14
C ILE A 58 4.71 -9.60 6.15
N SER A 59 3.88 -9.18 5.21
CA SER A 59 3.38 -7.80 5.21
C SER A 59 2.13 -7.67 6.06
N ALA A 60 2.33 -7.21 7.29
CA ALA A 60 1.24 -6.78 8.15
C ALA A 60 0.84 -5.33 7.83
N SER A 61 -0.10 -5.19 6.88
CA SER A 61 -0.70 -3.92 6.42
C SER A 61 0.25 -2.95 5.75
N ILE A 62 0.60 -3.18 4.48
CA ILE A 62 0.99 -2.05 3.62
C ILE A 62 -0.29 -1.28 3.29
N SER A 63 -0.56 -0.24 4.08
CA SER A 63 -1.52 0.78 3.69
C SER A 63 -0.75 1.86 2.96
N GLY A 64 -0.68 1.76 1.63
CA GLY A 64 -0.41 2.93 0.79
C GLY A 64 -1.62 3.84 0.86
N ALA A 65 -1.89 4.41 2.04
CA ALA A 65 -3.14 5.14 2.24
C ALA A 65 -3.28 6.20 1.16
N ALA A 66 -4.44 6.17 0.51
CA ALA A 66 -4.84 7.15 -0.48
C ALA A 66 -4.48 8.55 0.02
N PRO A 67 -4.12 9.48 -0.88
CA PRO A 67 -3.89 10.85 -0.48
C PRO A 67 -5.08 11.35 0.35
N GLY A 68 -4.79 12.19 1.35
CA GLY A 68 -5.83 12.91 2.08
C GLY A 68 -6.63 13.83 1.16
N LYS A 69 -7.24 14.89 1.71
CA LYS A 69 -7.92 15.87 0.83
C LYS A 69 -6.92 16.50 -0.15
N GLN A 70 -7.32 16.61 -1.41
CA GLN A 70 -6.51 17.22 -2.49
C GLN A 70 -7.08 18.56 -2.98
N SER A 71 -8.29 18.94 -2.55
CA SER A 71 -8.95 20.19 -2.94
C SER A 71 -10.01 20.60 -1.92
N HIS A 72 -10.27 21.91 -1.85
CA HIS A 72 -11.39 22.51 -1.10
C HIS A 72 -12.68 22.59 -1.91
N GLY A 73 -12.68 22.13 -3.18
CA GLY A 73 -13.80 22.31 -4.11
C GLY A 73 -15.16 21.75 -3.65
N ASN A 74 -15.16 20.74 -2.77
CA ASN A 74 -16.36 20.29 -2.08
C ASN A 74 -16.25 20.62 -0.58
N PRO A 75 -17.01 21.60 -0.06
CA PRO A 75 -16.91 22.01 1.35
C PRO A 75 -17.63 21.06 2.31
N LEU A 76 -18.35 20.05 1.80
CA LEU A 76 -19.20 19.17 2.60
C LEU A 76 -18.62 17.75 2.70
N MET A 77 -18.77 17.18 3.89
CA MET A 77 -18.48 15.77 4.13
C MET A 77 -19.55 14.90 3.45
N LYS A 78 -19.15 13.73 2.93
CA LYS A 78 -20.05 12.77 2.29
C LYS A 78 -21.15 12.32 3.27
N THR A 79 -22.40 12.33 2.80
CA THR A 79 -23.56 11.88 3.58
C THR A 79 -23.35 10.46 4.11
N GLY A 80 -23.53 10.28 5.41
CA GLY A 80 -23.42 8.98 6.07
C GLY A 80 -21.99 8.57 6.44
N HIS A 81 -20.99 9.43 6.18
CA HIS A 81 -19.63 9.24 6.67
C HIS A 81 -19.62 9.14 8.21
N GLN A 82 -18.76 8.28 8.76
CA GLN A 82 -18.72 7.96 10.18
C GLN A 82 -18.57 9.21 11.07
N MET A 83 -17.76 10.19 10.66
CA MET A 83 -17.62 11.45 11.42
C MET A 83 -18.92 12.28 11.47
N GLN A 84 -19.78 12.22 10.44
CA GLN A 84 -21.10 12.86 10.53
C GLN A 84 -21.99 12.15 11.53
N ARG A 85 -21.93 10.80 11.59
CA ARG A 85 -22.74 10.00 12.51
C ARG A 85 -22.32 10.20 13.97
N MET A 86 -21.01 10.30 14.21
CA MET A 86 -20.47 10.46 15.56
C MET A 86 -20.69 11.86 16.13
N ALA A 87 -20.57 12.91 15.31
CA ALA A 87 -20.51 14.29 15.79
C ALA A 87 -21.55 15.24 15.17
N GLY A 88 -22.43 14.77 14.28
CA GLY A 88 -23.43 15.61 13.61
C GLY A 88 -22.85 16.66 12.65
N VAL A 89 -21.55 16.61 12.37
CA VAL A 89 -20.85 17.60 11.53
C VAL A 89 -21.21 17.47 10.06
N LYS A 90 -21.27 18.58 9.34
CA LYS A 90 -21.49 18.62 7.88
C LYS A 90 -20.27 19.07 7.08
N LYS A 91 -19.39 19.87 7.70
CA LYS A 91 -18.20 20.45 7.05
C LYS A 91 -17.18 19.36 6.69
N LEU A 92 -16.50 19.53 5.57
CA LEU A 92 -15.40 18.66 5.15
C LEU A 92 -14.33 18.59 6.25
N GLN A 93 -13.86 17.38 6.54
CA GLN A 93 -12.71 17.18 7.43
C GLN A 93 -11.41 17.59 6.73
N PRO A 94 -10.57 18.45 7.34
CA PRO A 94 -9.30 18.90 6.76
C PRO A 94 -8.16 17.90 7.01
N ASN A 95 -8.38 16.61 6.71
CA ASN A 95 -7.36 15.57 6.89
C ASN A 95 -6.45 15.48 5.66
N LEU A 96 -5.33 16.22 5.73
CA LEU A 96 -4.23 16.14 4.77
C LEU A 96 -3.23 15.06 5.21
N ARG A 97 -2.68 14.32 4.24
CA ARG A 97 -1.55 13.42 4.53
C ARG A 97 -0.30 14.28 4.72
N THR A 98 0.43 14.01 5.80
CA THR A 98 1.65 14.76 6.18
C THR A 98 2.89 13.89 6.25
N THR A 99 2.78 12.62 5.85
CA THR A 99 3.89 11.66 5.80
C THR A 99 4.19 11.33 4.33
N PRO A 100 5.47 11.33 3.90
CA PRO A 100 5.84 10.91 2.54
C PRO A 100 5.51 9.44 2.29
N PHE A 101 5.65 8.99 1.05
CA PHE A 101 5.64 7.57 0.70
C PHE A 101 7.08 7.06 0.70
N VAL A 102 7.40 6.23 1.70
CA VAL A 102 8.76 5.72 1.92
C VAL A 102 9.04 4.39 1.20
N LEU A 103 7.99 3.69 0.76
CA LEU A 103 8.07 2.40 0.06
C LEU A 103 7.30 2.50 -1.25
N ASP A 104 7.90 2.05 -2.35
CA ASP A 104 7.20 1.87 -3.62
C ASP A 104 6.55 0.48 -3.66
N PRO A 105 5.20 0.37 -3.68
CA PRO A 105 4.54 -0.92 -3.77
C PRO A 105 4.84 -1.65 -5.08
N PHE A 106 5.09 -0.94 -6.18
CA PHE A 106 5.40 -1.54 -7.49
C PHE A 106 6.83 -2.06 -7.58
N SER A 107 7.68 -1.74 -6.61
CA SER A 107 9.02 -2.29 -6.47
C SER A 107 9.10 -3.47 -5.50
N ILE A 108 7.96 -4.00 -5.01
CA ILE A 108 7.93 -5.20 -4.17
C ILE A 108 8.17 -6.44 -5.02
N ARG A 109 9.19 -7.25 -4.66
CA ARG A 109 9.57 -8.50 -5.36
C ARG A 109 9.55 -9.76 -4.49
N GLN A 110 9.38 -9.62 -3.18
CA GLN A 110 9.27 -10.75 -2.26
C GLN A 110 8.24 -10.38 -1.21
N ILE A 111 7.19 -11.20 -1.06
CA ILE A 111 6.15 -11.00 -0.06
C ILE A 111 5.38 -12.32 0.10
N ASP A 112 5.14 -12.76 1.33
CA ASP A 112 4.41 -13.99 1.61
C ASP A 112 2.91 -13.77 1.76
N ALA A 113 2.52 -12.63 2.33
CA ALA A 113 1.14 -12.28 2.61
C ALA A 113 0.97 -10.77 2.75
N VAL A 114 -0.20 -10.27 2.38
CA VAL A 114 -0.66 -8.90 2.68
C VAL A 114 -1.84 -9.00 3.65
N LEU A 115 -1.74 -8.34 4.80
CA LEU A 115 -2.81 -8.30 5.80
C LEU A 115 -3.45 -6.92 5.90
N SER A 116 -4.68 -6.85 6.38
CA SER A 116 -5.36 -5.62 6.76
C SER A 116 -6.12 -5.86 8.07
N THR A 117 -6.12 -4.88 8.98
CA THR A 117 -6.80 -5.02 10.28
C THR A 117 -8.31 -4.84 10.14
N HIS A 118 -8.76 -3.95 9.26
CA HIS A 118 -10.16 -3.62 9.00
C HIS A 118 -10.29 -2.84 7.67
N ASP A 119 -11.52 -2.53 7.26
CA ASP A 119 -11.87 -2.03 5.92
C ASP A 119 -11.91 -0.49 5.79
N HIS A 120 -11.38 0.26 6.77
CA HIS A 120 -11.21 1.70 6.60
C HIS A 120 -10.15 1.99 5.52
N ASN A 121 -10.39 3.06 4.75
CA ASN A 121 -9.59 3.41 3.56
C ASN A 121 -8.10 3.65 3.83
N ASP A 122 -7.72 3.93 5.07
CA ASP A 122 -6.34 4.13 5.51
C ASP A 122 -5.67 2.84 6.03
N HIS A 123 -6.39 1.71 6.00
CA HIS A 123 -5.93 0.38 6.42
C HIS A 123 -5.91 -0.67 5.29
N ILE A 124 -6.36 -0.30 4.09
CA ILE A 124 -6.37 -1.16 2.89
C ILE A 124 -6.11 -0.32 1.64
N ASP A 125 -5.30 -0.84 0.71
CA ASP A 125 -4.94 -0.15 -0.53
C ASP A 125 -5.03 -1.05 -1.76
N VAL A 126 -5.78 -0.60 -2.76
CA VAL A 126 -5.96 -1.28 -4.04
C VAL A 126 -4.68 -1.24 -4.89
N ASN A 127 -3.85 -0.21 -4.77
CA ASN A 127 -2.60 -0.08 -5.53
C ASN A 127 -1.57 -1.09 -5.06
N VAL A 128 -1.46 -1.29 -3.74
CA VAL A 128 -0.65 -2.36 -3.14
C VAL A 128 -1.15 -3.72 -3.60
N ALA A 129 -2.46 -3.97 -3.56
CA ALA A 129 -3.04 -5.22 -4.04
C ALA A 129 -2.71 -5.45 -5.52
N ALA A 130 -2.86 -4.43 -6.37
CA ALA A 130 -2.53 -4.50 -7.78
C ALA A 130 -1.03 -4.79 -8.00
N ALA A 131 -0.14 -4.08 -7.31
CA ALA A 131 1.31 -4.27 -7.43
C ALA A 131 1.74 -5.69 -7.04
N VAL A 132 1.24 -6.21 -5.91
CA VAL A 132 1.53 -7.59 -5.49
C VAL A 132 0.97 -8.60 -6.49
N MET A 133 -0.24 -8.40 -7.01
CA MET A 133 -0.83 -9.31 -8.01
C MET A 133 -0.10 -9.27 -9.36
N GLN A 134 0.49 -8.14 -9.73
CA GLN A 134 1.23 -7.96 -10.99
C GLN A 134 2.65 -8.53 -10.89
N ASN A 135 3.35 -8.25 -9.79
CA ASN A 135 4.75 -8.61 -9.61
C ASN A 135 4.89 -10.07 -9.15
N CYS A 136 4.05 -10.51 -8.21
CA CYS A 136 4.23 -11.78 -7.53
C CYS A 136 3.36 -12.87 -8.13
N ALA A 137 3.89 -13.53 -9.17
CA ALA A 137 3.32 -14.75 -9.73
C ALA A 137 3.18 -15.82 -8.63
N GLY A 138 1.96 -16.03 -8.13
CA GLY A 138 1.66 -16.97 -7.06
C GLY A 138 1.50 -16.37 -5.66
N GLY A 139 1.37 -15.04 -5.53
CA GLY A 139 1.06 -14.36 -4.27
C GLY A 139 -0.14 -15.01 -3.57
N ARG A 140 0.14 -15.75 -2.49
CA ARG A 140 -0.91 -16.39 -1.70
C ARG A 140 -1.70 -15.33 -0.95
N ALA A 141 -3.00 -15.61 -0.87
CA ALA A 141 -4.04 -14.97 -0.08
C ALA A 141 -3.67 -13.68 0.66
N VAL A 142 -4.28 -12.58 0.24
CA VAL A 142 -4.71 -11.53 1.18
C VAL A 142 -5.53 -12.24 2.25
N HIS A 143 -5.01 -12.37 3.48
CA HIS A 143 -5.78 -13.04 4.53
C HIS A 143 -7.03 -12.20 4.79
N ARG A 144 -8.19 -12.77 4.46
CA ARG A 144 -9.54 -12.19 4.61
C ARG A 144 -9.92 -12.18 6.10
N PRO A 145 -9.89 -11.04 6.83
CA PRO A 145 -10.92 -10.84 7.84
C PRO A 145 -12.27 -10.78 7.10
N ALA A 146 -13.34 -11.26 7.75
CA ALA A 146 -14.67 -11.50 7.18
C ALA A 146 -15.39 -10.30 6.51
N ASN A 147 -14.75 -9.14 6.39
CA ASN A 147 -15.35 -7.88 5.97
C ASN A 147 -14.95 -7.43 4.55
N LEU A 148 -14.09 -8.18 3.83
CA LEU A 148 -13.66 -7.85 2.46
C LEU A 148 -14.63 -8.40 1.39
N HIS A 149 -15.70 -7.66 1.11
CA HIS A 149 -16.65 -7.90 0.00
C HIS A 149 -16.61 -6.79 -1.07
N ARG A 150 -15.57 -5.92 -1.07
CA ARG A 150 -15.59 -4.70 -1.91
C ARG A 150 -14.34 -4.38 -2.74
N PRO A 151 -13.09 -4.58 -2.27
CA PRO A 151 -11.93 -4.12 -3.04
C PRO A 151 -11.46 -5.11 -4.11
N VAL A 152 -11.64 -6.41 -3.91
CA VAL A 152 -11.02 -7.47 -4.73
C VAL A 152 -11.92 -7.91 -5.89
N ASP A 153 -13.24 -7.78 -5.73
CA ASP A 153 -14.23 -8.19 -6.75
C ASP A 153 -14.14 -7.36 -8.05
N GLY A 154 -13.55 -6.16 -7.98
CA GLY A 154 -13.29 -5.29 -9.13
C GLY A 154 -12.01 -5.61 -9.92
N LEU A 155 -11.15 -6.52 -9.45
CA LEU A 155 -9.85 -6.83 -10.06
C LEU A 155 -9.87 -8.02 -11.03
N GLY A 156 -11.04 -8.61 -11.29
CA GLY A 156 -11.27 -9.49 -12.44
C GLY A 156 -10.61 -10.88 -12.42
N ARG A 157 -10.19 -11.40 -11.27
CA ARG A 157 -9.71 -12.81 -11.15
C ARG A 157 -10.63 -13.65 -10.26
N SER A 158 -10.97 -14.85 -10.73
CA SER A 158 -11.78 -15.84 -10.02
C SER A 158 -11.00 -16.54 -8.89
N GLU A 159 -11.72 -16.99 -7.86
CA GLU A 159 -11.25 -17.46 -6.55
C GLU A 159 -10.23 -18.64 -6.52
N ARG A 160 -9.73 -19.14 -7.66
CA ARG A 160 -9.08 -20.46 -7.76
C ARG A 160 -7.56 -20.51 -7.92
N ALA A 161 -6.83 -19.39 -7.92
CA ALA A 161 -5.39 -19.39 -8.21
C ALA A 161 -4.53 -18.99 -7.01
N LEU A 162 -4.46 -19.81 -5.94
CA LEU A 162 -3.72 -19.43 -4.71
C LEU A 162 -2.99 -20.61 -4.02
N TYR A 163 -2.08 -21.33 -4.69
CA TYR A 163 -1.12 -22.24 -4.01
C TYR A 163 0.29 -22.26 -4.68
N ARG A 164 1.34 -22.50 -3.87
CA ARG A 164 2.81 -22.21 -4.11
C ARG A 164 3.44 -22.96 -5.30
N ASP A 165 4.47 -22.31 -5.86
CA ASP A 165 5.77 -22.91 -6.22
C ASP A 165 6.81 -22.65 -5.09
N GLU A 166 7.81 -23.53 -4.95
CA GLU A 166 8.81 -23.66 -3.87
C GLU A 166 9.88 -22.56 -3.84
N THR A 167 9.87 -21.62 -4.78
CA THR A 167 11.00 -20.72 -5.04
C THR A 167 10.93 -19.35 -4.34
N GLY A 168 9.74 -18.89 -3.93
CA GLY A 168 9.55 -17.67 -3.11
C GLY A 168 10.01 -16.35 -3.75
N ARG A 169 10.24 -16.31 -5.06
CA ARG A 169 10.58 -15.09 -5.81
C ARG A 169 9.44 -14.68 -6.71
N CYS A 170 9.11 -13.41 -6.71
CA CYS A 170 8.24 -12.80 -7.72
C CYS A 170 9.04 -12.75 -9.04
N GLY A 171 8.43 -13.24 -10.12
CA GLY A 171 9.09 -13.45 -11.43
C GLY A 171 9.34 -12.16 -12.20
#